data_AF-A0A961DH89-F1
#
_entry.id   AF-A0A961DH89-F1
#
_cell.length_a   1.000
_cell.length_b   1.000
_cell.length_c   1.000
_cell.angle_alpha   90.00
_cell.angle_beta   90.00
_cell.angle_gamma   90.00
#
_symmetry.space_group_name_H-M   'P 1'
#
loop_
_entity.id
_entity.type
_entity.pdbx_description
1 polymer ?
#
loop_
_entity_poly.entity_id
_entity_poly.type
_entity_poly.pdbx_seq_one_letter_code
_entity_poly.pdbx_strand_id
1 'polypeptide(L)'
;AEARAVRDAPPDAAVGSAVGRAIETVEAALAVDSKLRDPLATLEVLRSANAELDASMASARNQQQRLSGARTALVGALVGARSQIAATRNFIDTRRGGVGHEARTRLAEAERLLAVAEAESDPVAALDTARSSATYSRDADALARFDLQRR
;
A
#
# COMPACT_ATOMS: atom_id res chain seq x y z
N ALA A 1 -22.47 -1.94 23.72
CA ALA A 1 -21.12 -2.21 24.27
C ALA A 1 -20.09 -2.30 23.15
N GLU A 2 -20.36 -3.07 22.10
CA GLU A 2 -19.47 -3.29 20.95
C GLU A 2 -19.09 -2.00 20.18
N ALA A 3 -20.04 -1.11 19.87
CA ALA A 3 -19.73 0.18 19.23
C ALA A 3 -18.79 1.07 20.06
N ARG A 4 -18.90 1.06 21.39
CA ARG A 4 -17.98 1.82 22.27
C ARG A 4 -16.58 1.18 22.28
N ALA A 5 -16.48 -0.14 22.25
CA ALA A 5 -15.19 -0.82 22.14
C ALA A 5 -14.48 -0.53 20.80
N VAL A 6 -15.21 -0.50 19.69
CA VAL A 6 -14.64 -0.11 18.38
C VAL A 6 -14.24 1.38 18.36
N ARG A 7 -14.98 2.26 19.04
CA ARG A 7 -14.57 3.67 19.23
C ARG A 7 -13.25 3.78 20.01
N ASP A 8 -13.11 2.99 21.07
CA ASP A 8 -12.00 3.09 22.01
C ASP A 8 -10.72 2.39 21.49
N ALA A 9 -10.86 1.46 20.54
CA ALA A 9 -9.76 0.81 19.82
C ALA A 9 -10.10 0.61 18.33
N PRO A 10 -10.16 1.69 17.54
CA PRO A 10 -10.63 1.59 16.17
C PRO A 10 -9.54 0.99 15.26
N PRO A 11 -9.90 0.16 14.27
CA PRO A 11 -8.96 -0.46 13.34
C PRO A 11 -8.21 0.56 12.48
N ASP A 12 -8.78 1.75 12.28
CA ASP A 12 -8.10 2.96 11.81
C ASP A 12 -8.84 4.23 12.28
N ALA A 13 -8.23 5.40 12.10
CA ALA A 13 -8.78 6.68 12.54
C ALA A 13 -10.11 7.06 11.86
N ALA A 14 -10.34 6.61 10.63
CA ALA A 14 -11.58 6.89 9.89
C ALA A 14 -12.76 6.11 10.48
N VAL A 15 -12.55 4.83 10.81
CA VAL A 15 -13.55 4.00 11.50
C VAL A 15 -13.86 4.57 12.89
N GLY A 16 -12.83 4.97 13.65
CA GLY A 16 -13.04 5.60 14.96
C GLY A 16 -13.89 6.88 14.88
N SER A 17 -13.62 7.72 13.88
CA SER A 17 -14.40 8.93 13.63
C SER A 17 -15.84 8.63 13.21
N ALA A 18 -16.07 7.62 12.36
CA ALA A 18 -17.40 7.21 11.93
C ALA A 18 -18.23 6.65 13.10
N VAL A 19 -17.62 5.82 13.94
CA VAL A 19 -18.25 5.30 15.16
C VAL A 19 -18.59 6.42 16.13
N GLY A 20 -17.68 7.39 16.34
CA GLY A 20 -17.93 8.56 17.18
C GLY A 20 -19.16 9.35 16.73
N ARG A 21 -19.24 9.69 15.44
CA ARG A 21 -20.41 10.39 14.87
C ARG A 21 -21.70 9.58 14.99
N ALA A 22 -21.63 8.27 14.77
CA ALA A 22 -22.80 7.40 14.91
C ALA A 22 -23.32 7.39 16.36
N ILE A 23 -22.43 7.32 17.35
CA ILE A 23 -22.79 7.40 18.78
C ILE A 23 -23.44 8.75 19.10
N GLU A 24 -22.82 9.86 18.70
CA GLU A 24 -23.35 11.21 18.92
C GLU A 24 -24.75 11.38 18.30
N THR A 25 -24.96 10.86 17.09
CA THR A 25 -26.23 10.90 16.38
C THR A 25 -27.32 10.12 17.13
N VAL A 26 -26.99 8.92 17.62
CA VAL A 26 -27.91 8.09 18.41
C VAL A 26 -28.23 8.77 19.74
N GLU A 27 -27.24 9.30 20.45
CA GLU A 27 -27.43 9.97 21.73
C GLU A 27 -28.30 11.22 21.59
N ALA A 28 -28.10 12.02 20.53
CA ALA A 28 -28.93 13.17 20.22
C ALA A 28 -30.39 12.79 19.92
N ALA A 29 -30.61 11.74 19.12
CA ALA A 29 -31.95 11.25 18.80
C ALA A 29 -32.68 10.69 20.04
N LEU A 30 -31.93 10.08 20.97
CA LEU A 30 -32.46 9.53 22.22
C LEU A 30 -32.69 10.58 23.32
N ALA A 31 -32.10 11.77 23.21
CA ALA A 31 -32.27 12.86 24.19
C ALA A 31 -33.63 13.57 24.10
N VAL A 32 -34.35 13.45 22.98
CA VAL A 32 -35.68 14.05 22.78
C VAL A 32 -36.73 13.31 23.61
N ASP A 33 -37.65 14.01 24.29
CA ASP A 33 -38.74 13.37 25.04
C ASP A 33 -39.50 12.38 24.14
N SER A 34 -39.60 11.14 24.61
CA SER A 34 -40.33 10.04 23.96
C SER A 34 -41.75 10.41 23.49
N LYS A 35 -42.43 11.34 24.16
CA LYS A 35 -43.79 11.81 23.79
C LYS A 35 -43.80 12.78 22.61
N LEU A 36 -42.68 13.46 22.37
CA LEU A 36 -42.51 14.47 21.30
C LEU A 36 -41.68 13.93 20.13
N ARG A 37 -41.12 12.73 20.27
CA ARG A 37 -40.25 12.09 19.29
C ARG A 37 -41.07 11.47 18.17
N ASP A 38 -40.77 11.82 16.92
CA ASP A 38 -41.23 11.06 15.75
C ASP A 38 -40.42 9.76 15.63
N PRO A 39 -41.04 8.59 15.87
CA PRO A 39 -40.35 7.31 15.82
C PRO A 39 -39.84 6.95 14.41
N LEU A 40 -40.53 7.41 13.36
CA LEU A 40 -40.14 7.16 11.98
C LEU A 40 -38.92 8.00 11.62
N ALA A 41 -38.94 9.29 11.92
CA ALA A 41 -37.78 10.16 11.72
C ALA A 41 -36.55 9.67 12.51
N THR A 42 -36.75 9.22 13.75
CA THR A 42 -35.69 8.62 14.57
C THR A 42 -35.11 7.36 13.92
N LEU A 43 -35.98 6.49 13.40
CA LEU A 43 -35.54 5.26 12.74
C LEU A 43 -34.75 5.53 11.46
N GLU A 44 -35.15 6.52 10.65
CA GLU A 44 -34.41 6.90 9.44
C GLU A 44 -33.02 7.46 9.77
N VAL A 45 -32.91 8.30 10.79
CA VAL A 45 -31.62 8.81 11.29
C VAL A 45 -30.70 7.66 11.71
N LEU A 46 -31.23 6.69 12.47
CA LEU A 46 -30.45 5.52 12.91
C LEU A 46 -30.02 4.63 11.73
N ARG A 47 -30.90 4.41 10.74
CA ARG A 47 -30.53 3.65 9.54
C ARG A 47 -29.43 4.35 8.74
N SER A 48 -29.50 5.67 8.59
CA SER A 48 -28.46 6.45 7.90
C SER A 48 -27.12 6.35 8.61
N ALA A 49 -27.09 6.55 9.93
CA ALA A 49 -25.88 6.42 10.73
C ALA A 49 -25.26 5.01 10.64
N ASN A 50 -26.10 3.97 10.63
CA ASN A 50 -25.64 2.59 10.45
C ASN A 50 -25.06 2.35 9.05
N ALA A 51 -25.71 2.87 8.00
CA ALA A 51 -25.22 2.74 6.63
C ALA A 51 -23.86 3.43 6.42
N GLU A 52 -23.66 4.62 7.01
CA GLU A 52 -22.37 5.32 6.98
C GLU A 52 -21.27 4.54 7.72
N LEU A 53 -21.60 3.97 8.88
CA LEU A 53 -20.68 3.14 9.65
C LEU A 53 -20.27 1.90 8.87
N ASP A 54 -21.23 1.19 8.26
CA ASP A 54 -20.98 0.01 7.45
C ASP A 54 -20.06 0.32 6.25
N ALA A 55 -20.31 1.44 5.56
CA ALA A 55 -19.46 1.91 4.46
C ALA A 55 -18.03 2.22 4.92
N SER A 56 -17.87 2.88 6.07
CA SER A 56 -16.55 3.19 6.64
C SER A 56 -15.78 1.91 7.01
N MET A 57 -16.44 0.96 7.67
CA MET A 57 -15.83 -0.33 8.02
C MET A 57 -15.43 -1.14 6.78
N ALA A 58 -16.26 -1.15 5.73
CA ALA A 58 -15.94 -1.81 4.48
C ALA A 58 -14.69 -1.19 3.82
N SER A 59 -14.60 0.14 3.77
CA SER A 59 -13.44 0.85 3.25
C SER A 59 -12.15 0.52 4.03
N ALA A 60 -12.23 0.53 5.36
CA ALA A 60 -11.10 0.19 6.24
C ALA A 60 -10.59 -1.23 6.02
N ARG A 61 -11.51 -2.22 5.95
CA ARG A 61 -11.16 -3.61 5.66
C ARG A 61 -10.48 -3.75 4.30
N ASN A 62 -11.01 -3.08 3.27
CA ASN A 62 -10.40 -3.07 1.95
C ASN A 62 -8.99 -2.47 1.98
N GLN A 63 -8.79 -1.36 2.70
CA GLN A 63 -7.48 -0.75 2.87
C GLN A 63 -6.49 -1.68 3.57
N GLN A 64 -6.91 -2.31 4.67
CA GLN A 64 -6.07 -3.27 5.40
C GLN A 64 -5.70 -4.48 4.51
N GLN A 65 -6.64 -5.00 3.74
CA GLN A 65 -6.38 -6.10 2.79
C GLN A 65 -5.38 -5.68 1.71
N ARG A 66 -5.51 -4.48 1.14
CA ARG A 66 -4.55 -3.94 0.16
C ARG A 66 -3.14 -3.84 0.75
N LEU A 67 -3.01 -3.24 1.94
CA LEU A 67 -1.71 -3.09 2.62
C LEU A 67 -1.10 -4.45 2.98
N SER A 68 -1.91 -5.40 3.47
CA SER A 68 -1.46 -6.75 3.77
C SER A 68 -0.98 -7.48 2.52
N GLY A 69 -1.74 -7.39 1.41
CA GLY A 69 -1.35 -7.97 0.13
C GLY A 69 -0.05 -7.37 -0.41
N ALA A 70 0.11 -6.05 -0.30
CA ALA A 70 1.33 -5.35 -0.71
C ALA A 70 2.55 -5.80 0.11
N ARG A 71 2.43 -5.92 1.44
CA ARG A 71 3.51 -6.43 2.32
C ARG A 71 3.93 -7.84 1.93
N THR A 72 2.99 -8.74 1.70
CA THR A 72 3.28 -10.11 1.28
C THR A 72 4.00 -10.15 -0.07
N ALA A 73 3.53 -9.38 -1.05
CA ALA A 73 4.15 -9.30 -2.37
C ALA A 73 5.54 -8.63 -2.35
N LEU A 74 5.74 -7.63 -1.49
CA LEU A 74 6.98 -6.87 -1.35
C LEU A 74 8.17 -7.77 -1.01
N VAL A 75 7.98 -8.74 -0.11
CA VAL A 75 9.04 -9.68 0.28
C VAL A 75 9.61 -10.40 -0.95
N GLY A 76 8.75 -10.97 -1.79
CA GLY A 76 9.15 -11.64 -3.02
C GLY A 76 9.77 -10.68 -4.04
N ALA A 77 9.19 -9.48 -4.19
CA ALA A 77 9.70 -8.47 -5.12
C ALA A 77 11.12 -8.02 -4.76
N LEU A 78 11.41 -7.77 -3.48
CA LEU A 78 12.75 -7.37 -3.02
C LEU A 78 13.77 -8.50 -3.20
N VAL A 79 13.41 -9.75 -2.90
CA VAL A 79 14.30 -10.91 -3.16
C VAL A 79 14.61 -11.06 -4.64
N GLY A 80 13.59 -10.91 -5.50
CA GLY A 80 13.75 -10.95 -6.95
C GLY A 80 14.63 -9.82 -7.49
N ALA A 81 14.39 -8.58 -7.05
CA ALA A 81 15.19 -7.42 -7.45
C ALA A 81 16.66 -7.56 -7.02
N ARG A 82 16.93 -7.95 -5.76
CA ARG A 82 18.28 -8.22 -5.25
C ARG A 82 19.01 -9.28 -6.08
N SER A 83 18.33 -10.38 -6.39
CA SER A 83 18.91 -11.48 -7.17
C SER A 83 19.21 -11.04 -8.61
N GLN A 84 18.29 -10.31 -9.24
CA GLN A 84 18.47 -9.81 -10.61
C GLN A 84 19.62 -8.79 -10.68
N ILE A 85 19.70 -7.85 -9.74
CA ILE A 85 20.79 -6.87 -9.65
C ILE A 85 22.12 -7.57 -9.49
N ALA A 86 22.23 -8.54 -8.57
CA ALA A 86 23.46 -9.29 -8.37
C ALA A 86 23.91 -10.02 -9.65
N ALA A 87 22.97 -10.66 -10.36
CA ALA A 87 23.27 -11.34 -11.63
C ALA A 87 23.74 -10.36 -12.71
N THR A 88 23.02 -9.25 -12.92
CA THR A 88 23.38 -8.22 -13.90
C THR A 88 24.73 -7.58 -13.56
N ARG A 89 24.97 -7.26 -12.28
CA ARG A 89 26.23 -6.72 -11.78
C ARG A 89 27.40 -7.64 -12.10
N ASN A 90 27.29 -8.93 -11.77
CA ASN A 90 28.31 -9.93 -12.06
C ASN A 90 28.56 -10.07 -13.57
N PHE A 91 27.51 -10.05 -14.39
CA PHE A 91 27.63 -10.13 -15.84
C PHE A 91 28.45 -8.96 -16.41
N ILE A 92 28.14 -7.73 -15.97
CA ILE A 92 28.84 -6.50 -16.39
C ILE A 92 30.28 -6.48 -15.86
N ASP A 93 30.48 -6.83 -14.59
CA ASP A 93 31.80 -6.78 -13.94
C ASP A 93 32.80 -7.76 -14.57
N THR A 94 32.34 -8.94 -14.97
CA THR A 94 33.18 -9.93 -15.67
C THR A 94 33.45 -9.58 -17.13
N ARG A 95 32.76 -8.58 -17.71
CA ARG A 95 32.83 -8.19 -19.12
C ARG A 95 33.03 -6.70 -19.31
N ARG A 96 33.68 -6.03 -18.35
CA ARG A 96 33.85 -4.55 -18.33
C ARG A 96 34.40 -3.98 -19.63
N GLY A 97 35.32 -4.71 -20.26
CA GLY A 97 35.91 -4.31 -21.53
C GLY A 97 34.91 -4.17 -22.67
N GLY A 98 33.71 -4.77 -22.58
CA GLY A 98 32.70 -4.78 -23.66
C GLY A 98 31.29 -4.39 -23.36
N VAL A 99 31.03 -3.91 -22.15
CA VAL A 99 29.76 -3.30 -21.80
C VAL A 99 29.88 -1.77 -21.90
N GLY A 100 28.88 -1.12 -22.48
CA GLY A 100 28.76 0.32 -22.64
C GLY A 100 28.37 1.04 -21.35
N HIS A 101 28.46 2.37 -21.36
CA HIS A 101 28.07 3.22 -20.24
C HIS A 101 26.57 3.15 -19.89
N GLU A 102 25.69 3.00 -20.88
CA GLU A 102 24.23 3.02 -20.68
C GLU A 102 23.76 1.86 -19.81
N ALA A 103 24.25 0.64 -20.06
CA ALA A 103 23.98 -0.53 -19.23
C ALA A 103 24.40 -0.31 -17.76
N ARG A 104 25.55 0.34 -17.54
CA ARG A 104 26.05 0.65 -16.18
C ARG A 104 25.17 1.70 -15.49
N THR A 105 24.74 2.73 -16.21
CA THR A 105 23.82 3.74 -15.69
C THR A 105 22.48 3.13 -15.30
N ARG A 106 21.93 2.23 -16.13
CA ARG A 106 20.69 1.52 -15.80
C ARG A 106 20.83 0.62 -14.58
N LEU A 107 21.97 -0.05 -14.42
CA LEU A 107 22.25 -0.84 -13.22
C LEU A 107 22.34 0.04 -11.97
N ALA A 108 23.02 1.19 -12.04
CA ALA A 108 23.11 2.12 -10.92
C ALA A 108 21.73 2.66 -10.51
N GLU A 109 20.85 2.94 -11.46
CA GLU A 109 19.47 3.35 -11.16
C GLU A 109 18.65 2.20 -10.54
N ALA A 110 18.84 0.97 -10.99
CA ALA A 110 18.22 -0.20 -10.36
C ALA A 110 18.65 -0.36 -8.89
N GLU A 111 19.95 -0.23 -8.61
CA GLU A 111 20.53 -0.26 -7.25
C GLU A 111 19.97 0.87 -6.39
N ARG A 112 19.87 2.10 -6.93
CA ARG A 112 19.27 3.25 -6.24
C ARG A 112 17.82 3.00 -5.87
N LEU A 113 17.01 2.51 -6.81
CA LEU A 113 15.60 2.22 -6.57
C LEU A 113 15.41 1.10 -5.56
N LEU A 114 16.27 0.08 -5.54
CA LEU A 114 16.23 -0.96 -4.51
C LEU A 114 16.43 -0.35 -3.11
N ALA A 115 17.42 0.52 -2.94
CA ALA A 115 17.66 1.19 -1.66
C ALA A 115 16.47 2.06 -1.23
N VAL A 116 15.82 2.76 -2.17
CA VAL A 116 14.59 3.52 -1.89
C VAL A 116 13.46 2.59 -1.46
N ALA A 117 13.26 1.47 -2.15
CA ALA A 117 12.22 0.50 -1.79
C ALA A 117 12.45 -0.13 -0.40
N GLU A 118 13.69 -0.35 0.00
CA GLU A 118 14.05 -0.90 1.32
C GLU A 118 13.85 0.11 2.46
N ALA A 119 13.99 1.41 2.18
CA ALA A 119 13.77 2.49 3.14
C ALA A 119 12.32 2.98 3.21
N GLU A 120 11.48 2.60 2.25
CA GLU A 120 10.08 3.03 2.17
C GLU A 120 9.20 2.33 3.20
N SER A 121 8.37 3.12 3.87
CA SER A 121 7.45 2.68 4.93
C SER A 121 6.08 2.28 4.41
N ASP A 122 5.62 2.88 3.31
CA ASP A 122 4.39 2.47 2.63
C ASP A 122 4.65 1.22 1.79
N PRO A 123 4.08 0.05 2.14
CA PRO A 123 4.32 -1.20 1.41
C PRO A 123 3.86 -1.17 -0.05
N VAL A 124 2.88 -0.31 -0.40
CA VAL A 124 2.43 -0.18 -1.80
C VAL A 124 3.50 0.54 -2.61
N ALA A 125 3.95 1.71 -2.13
CA ALA A 125 5.02 2.47 -2.77
C ALA A 125 6.34 1.67 -2.82
N ALA A 126 6.67 0.96 -1.74
CA ALA A 126 7.84 0.09 -1.68
C ALA A 126 7.77 -1.03 -2.73
N LEU A 127 6.61 -1.69 -2.88
CA LEU A 127 6.41 -2.78 -3.84
C LEU A 127 6.57 -2.29 -5.28
N ASP A 128 5.96 -1.15 -5.62
CA ASP A 128 6.05 -0.56 -6.95
C ASP A 128 7.47 -0.09 -7.27
N THR A 129 8.18 0.45 -6.27
CA THR A 129 9.59 0.84 -6.40
C THR A 129 10.50 -0.39 -6.60
N ALA A 130 10.28 -1.48 -5.85
CA ALA A 130 11.04 -2.73 -5.99
C ALA A 130 10.82 -3.37 -7.38
N ARG A 131 9.59 -3.32 -7.90
CA ARG A 131 9.29 -3.77 -9.27
C ARG A 131 9.99 -2.92 -10.31
N SER A 132 10.00 -1.59 -10.14
CA SER A 132 10.73 -0.67 -11.02
C SER A 132 12.23 -0.97 -11.00
N SER A 133 12.83 -1.17 -9.83
CA SER A 133 14.24 -1.60 -9.68
C SER A 133 14.55 -2.86 -10.50
N ALA A 134 13.70 -3.90 -10.39
CA ALA A 134 13.86 -5.12 -11.17
C ALA A 134 13.78 -4.87 -12.69
N THR A 135 12.90 -3.98 -13.15
CA THR A 135 12.81 -3.58 -14.57
C THR A 135 14.09 -2.91 -15.05
N TYR A 136 14.60 -1.90 -14.32
CA TYR A 136 15.87 -1.25 -14.67
C TYR A 136 17.05 -2.24 -14.69
N SER A 137 17.06 -3.24 -13.80
CA SER A 137 18.10 -4.26 -13.79
C SER A 137 18.02 -5.20 -15.01
N ARG A 138 16.82 -5.46 -15.54
CA ARG A 138 16.65 -6.22 -16.80
C ARG A 138 17.06 -5.40 -18.01
N ASP A 139 16.72 -4.11 -18.04
CA ASP A 139 17.17 -3.19 -19.09
C ASP A 139 18.70 -3.14 -19.15
N ALA A 140 19.35 -3.04 -17.99
CA ALA A 140 20.80 -3.08 -17.88
C ALA A 140 21.41 -4.38 -18.41
N ASP A 141 20.81 -5.54 -18.11
CA ASP A 141 21.26 -6.85 -18.63
C ASP A 141 21.09 -6.93 -20.15
N ALA A 142 19.94 -6.48 -20.68
CA ALA A 142 19.67 -6.47 -22.11
C ALA A 142 20.66 -5.58 -22.88
N LEU A 143 20.91 -4.36 -22.40
CA LEU A 143 21.90 -3.44 -22.98
C LEU A 143 23.30 -4.05 -22.94
N ALA A 144 23.71 -4.63 -21.80
CA ALA A 144 25.02 -5.24 -21.67
C ALA A 144 25.23 -6.41 -22.64
N ARG A 145 24.19 -7.23 -22.88
CA ARG A 145 24.24 -8.31 -23.86
C ARG A 145 24.30 -7.79 -25.29
N PHE A 146 23.51 -6.75 -25.59
CA PHE A 146 23.51 -6.10 -26.90
C PHE A 146 24.88 -5.50 -27.26
N ASP A 147 25.54 -4.85 -26.30
CA ASP A 147 26.88 -4.28 -26.51
C ASP A 147 27.91 -5.34 -26.90
N LEU A 148 27.79 -6.56 -26.37
CA LEU A 148 28.68 -7.68 -26.69
C LEU A 148 28.38 -8.31 -28.06
N GLN A 149 27.14 -8.23 -28.53
CA GLN A 149 26.76 -8.72 -29.85
C GLN A 149 27.20 -7.78 -30.97
N ARG A 150 27.37 -6.48 -30.68
CA ARG A 150 27.82 -5.46 -31.65
C ARG A 150 29.33 -5.38 -31.84
N ARG A 151 30.08 -6.28 -31.22
CA ARG A 151 31.54 -6.39 -31.35
C ARG A 151 31.92 -7.43 -32.37
#